data_AF-A0A8T6C8C1-F1
#
_entry.id   AF-A0A8T6C8C1-F1
#
_cell.length_a   1.000
_cell.length_b   1.000
_cell.length_c   1.000
_cell.angle_alpha   90.00
_cell.angle_beta   90.00
_cell.angle_gamma   90.00
#
_symmetry.space_group_name_H-M   'P 1'
#
loop_
_entity.id
_entity.type
_entity.pdbx_description
1 polymer ?
#
loop_
_entity_poly.entity_id
_entity_poly.type
_entity_poly.pdbx_seq_one_letter_code
_entity_poly.pdbx_strand_id
1 'polypeptide(L)' 'DVGNVFSTSDLEFFDRQVNPLSYDFDTSKLKRSVGIGAEWLAPLGLLRFSFAAPLNADPETDRFWGDEVERFQFSLGGAF' A
#
# COMPACT_ATOMS: atom_id res chain seq x y z
N ASP A 1 5.73 -8.36 -2.05
CA ASP A 1 6.21 -7.09 -1.50
C ASP A 1 5.96 -7.06 0.01
N VAL A 2 6.76 -6.30 0.77
CA VAL A 2 6.58 -6.09 2.21
C VAL A 2 6.90 -4.63 2.59
N GLY A 3 5.96 -3.93 3.21
CA GLY A 3 6.16 -2.54 3.62
C GLY A 3 4.99 -1.96 4.41
N ASN A 4 5.18 -0.81 5.03
CA ASN A 4 4.12 0.05 5.59
C ASN A 4 4.68 1.47 5.79
N VAL A 5 3.82 2.45 5.99
CA VAL A 5 4.19 3.83 6.33
C VAL A 5 3.99 4.06 7.84
N PHE A 6 5.00 4.62 8.48
CA PHE A 6 5.01 4.93 9.90
C PHE A 6 5.33 6.42 10.09
N SER A 7 4.82 7.01 11.17
CA SER A 7 5.06 8.41 11.52
C SER A 7 5.86 8.50 12.81
N THR A 8 6.83 9.41 12.87
CA THR A 8 7.57 9.77 14.09
C THR A 8 7.27 11.21 14.54
N SER A 9 6.28 11.85 13.92
CA SER A 9 5.89 13.22 14.21
C SER A 9 4.95 13.28 15.42
N ASP A 10 4.98 14.38 16.17
CA ASP A 10 4.05 14.65 17.28
C ASP A 10 2.62 15.02 16.83
N LEU A 11 2.18 14.52 15.68
CA LEU A 11 0.83 14.75 15.16
C LEU A 11 -0.11 13.70 15.74
N GLU A 12 -1.25 14.15 16.27
CA GLU A 12 -2.31 13.25 16.70
C GLU A 12 -3.15 12.82 15.49
N PHE A 13 -3.24 11.52 15.27
CA PHE A 13 -4.16 10.92 14.33
C PHE A 13 -5.39 10.42 15.07
N PHE A 14 -6.54 10.40 14.40
CA PHE A 14 -7.79 9.97 14.99
C PHE A 14 -8.44 8.88 14.14
N ASP A 15 -9.09 7.93 14.81
CA ASP A 15 -9.96 6.96 14.17
C ASP A 15 -11.34 7.57 13.81
N ARG A 16 -12.24 6.77 13.24
CA ARG A 16 -13.58 7.23 12.84
C ARG A 16 -14.45 7.69 14.02
N GLN A 17 -14.08 7.28 15.23
CA GLN A 17 -14.78 7.57 16.48
C GLN A 17 -14.05 8.66 17.30
N VAL A 18 -13.06 9.34 16.69
CA VAL A 18 -12.28 10.42 17.31
C VAL A 18 -11.44 9.94 18.51
N ASN A 19 -11.08 8.65 18.56
CA ASN A 19 -10.08 8.19 19.51
C ASN A 19 -8.67 8.39 18.92
N PRO A 20 -7.67 8.73 19.75
CA PRO A 20 -6.27 8.80 19.32
C PRO A 20 -5.79 7.48 18.70
N LEU A 21 -5.09 7.58 17.58
CA LEU A 21 -4.50 6.49 16.82
C LEU A 21 -2.99 6.74 16.66
N SER A 22 -2.17 5.72 16.92
CA SER A 22 -0.71 5.80 16.74
C SER A 22 -0.26 5.08 15.46
N TYR A 23 0.59 5.77 14.71
CA TYR A 23 1.31 5.28 13.54
C TYR A 23 2.80 5.02 13.83
N ASP A 24 3.15 4.76 15.09
CA ASP A 24 4.51 4.41 15.48
C ASP A 24 4.98 3.13 14.78
N PHE A 25 6.30 3.04 14.61
CA PHE A 25 6.93 1.88 13.99
C PHE A 25 6.64 0.60 14.79
N ASP A 26 6.02 -0.37 14.10
CA ASP A 26 5.81 -1.71 14.62
C ASP A 26 5.94 -2.72 13.47
N THR A 27 6.86 -3.67 13.65
CA THR A 27 7.08 -4.77 12.70
C THR A 27 5.84 -5.65 12.47
N SER A 28 4.92 -5.71 13.43
CA SER A 28 3.66 -6.46 13.31
C SER A 28 2.71 -5.82 12.30
N LYS A 29 2.82 -4.51 12.08
CA LYS A 29 2.00 -3.72 11.16
C LYS A 29 2.52 -3.71 9.72
N LEU A 30 3.56 -4.47 9.38
CA LEU A 30 4.06 -4.56 8.01
C LEU A 30 3.04 -5.25 7.08
N LYS A 31 2.63 -4.57 6.01
CA LYS A 31 1.75 -5.10 4.97
C LYS A 31 2.55 -5.95 3.99
N ARG A 32 1.92 -7.00 3.47
CA ARG A 32 2.56 -8.03 2.64
C ARG A 32 1.67 -8.37 1.46
N SER A 33 2.29 -8.67 0.33
CA SER A 33 1.58 -9.11 -0.87
C SER A 33 2.41 -10.12 -1.67
N VAL A 34 1.73 -10.95 -2.46
CA VAL A 34 2.35 -11.89 -3.40
C VAL A 34 1.69 -11.74 -4.77
N GLY A 35 2.49 -11.78 -5.83
CA GLY A 35 2.00 -11.48 -7.17
C GLY A 35 2.98 -11.84 -8.27
N ILE A 36 2.56 -11.53 -9.49
CA ILE A 36 3.35 -11.66 -10.71
C ILE A 36 3.57 -10.28 -11.33
N GLY A 37 4.73 -10.12 -11.97
CA GLY A 37 5.08 -8.92 -12.72
C GLY A 37 5.55 -9.28 -14.11
N ALA A 38 5.22 -8.42 -15.07
CA ALA A 38 5.70 -8.51 -16.44
C ALA A 38 6.25 -7.16 -16.87
N GLU A 39 7.43 -7.18 -17.49
CA GLU A 39 8.05 -6.00 -18.08
C GLU A 39 8.15 -6.22 -19.58
N TRP A 40 7.64 -5.27 -20.34
CA TRP A 40 7.63 -5.31 -21.80
C TRP A 40 8.26 -4.04 -22.36
N LEU A 41 9.39 -4.20 -23.05
CA LEU A 41 10.02 -3.11 -23.78
C LEU A 41 9.25 -2.88 -25.10
N ALA A 42 8.37 -1.88 -25.12
CA ALA A 42 7.63 -1.48 -26.30
C ALA A 42 8.42 -0.44 -27.12
N PRO A 43 8.11 -0.25 -28.42
CA PRO A 43 8.79 0.75 -29.26
C PRO A 43 8.73 2.20 -28.73
N LEU A 44 7.81 2.49 -27.81
CA LEU A 44 7.58 3.81 -27.24
C LEU A 44 8.06 3.95 -25.78
N GLY A 45 8.59 2.89 -25.17
CA GLY A 45 9.05 2.92 -23.77
C GLY A 45 8.85 1.59 -23.02
N LEU A 46 9.34 1.53 -21.79
CA LEU A 46 9.19 0.36 -20.93
C LEU A 46 7.79 0.33 -20.32
N LEU A 47 7.02 -0.73 -20.58
CA LEU A 47 5.77 -1.00 -19.91
C LEU A 47 6.04 -1.97 -18.75
N ARG A 48 5.58 -1.63 -17.55
CA ARG A 48 5.65 -2.52 -16.39
C ARG A 48 4.23 -2.77 -15.92
N PHE A 49 3.91 -4.04 -15.70
CA PHE A 49 2.64 -4.49 -15.18
C PHE A 49 2.90 -5.35 -13.96
N SER A 50 2.05 -5.21 -12.95
CA SER A 50 2.07 -6.08 -11.78
C SER A 50 0.65 -6.41 -11.36
N PHE A 51 0.45 -7.67 -10.97
CA PHE A 51 -0.79 -8.14 -10.36
C PHE A 51 -0.47 -8.88 -9.06
N ALA A 52 -0.97 -8.38 -7.94
CA ALA A 52 -0.68 -8.93 -6.63
C ALA A 52 -1.93 -9.08 -5.76
N ALA A 53 -1.93 -10.12 -4.92
CA ALA A 53 -2.89 -10.31 -3.86
C ALA A 53 -2.28 -9.87 -2.52
N PRO A 54 -2.98 -9.06 -1.71
CA PRO A 54 -2.55 -8.75 -0.36
C PRO A 54 -2.69 -9.99 0.53
N LEU A 55 -1.75 -10.18 1.46
CA LEU A 55 -1.71 -11.31 2.38
C LEU A 55 -2.29 -10.96 3.76
N ASN A 56 -2.28 -9.68 4.14
CA ASN A 56 -2.73 -9.18 5.45
C ASN A 56 -3.33 -7.77 5.35
N ALA A 57 -4.19 -7.56 4.35
CA ALA A 57 -4.96 -6.32 4.24
C ALA A 57 -6.00 -6.25 5.36
N ASP A 58 -6.06 -5.11 6.05
CA ASP A 58 -7.05 -4.87 7.11
C ASP A 58 -8.40 -4.47 6.49
N PRO A 59 -9.52 -5.09 6.91
CA PRO A 59 -10.84 -4.70 6.45
C PRO A 59 -11.26 -3.38 7.08
N GLU A 60 -12.12 -2.64 6.38
CA GLU A 60 -12.80 -1.49 6.96
C GLU A 60 -13.73 -1.96 8.09
N THR A 61 -13.75 -1.20 9.19
CA THR A 61 -14.62 -1.43 10.33
C THR A 61 -15.33 -0.13 10.74
N ASP A 62 -16.28 -0.23 11.68
CA ASP A 62 -16.98 0.94 12.24
C ASP A 62 -16.03 1.89 13.00
N ARG A 63 -14.82 1.44 13.33
CA ARG A 63 -13.81 2.21 14.07
C ARG A 63 -12.62 2.60 13.20
N PHE A 64 -12.06 1.65 12.46
CA PHE A 64 -10.83 1.82 11.68
C PHE A 64 -11.11 1.88 10.18
N TRP A 65 -10.36 2.74 9.50
CA TRP A 65 -10.23 2.69 8.05
C TRP A 65 -9.54 1.38 7.64
N GLY A 66 -10.06 0.73 6.60
CA GLY A 66 -9.43 -0.45 6.01
C GLY A 66 -8.27 -0.06 5.09
N ASP A 67 -7.48 -1.05 4.69
CA ASP A 67 -6.44 -0.85 3.69
C ASP A 67 -7.05 -0.63 2.30
N GLU A 68 -6.53 0.36 1.57
CA GLU A 68 -6.87 0.56 0.16
C GLU A 68 -6.06 -0.42 -0.70
N VAL A 69 -6.74 -1.38 -1.32
CA VAL A 69 -6.11 -2.46 -2.08
C VAL A 69 -6.20 -2.20 -3.58
N GLU A 70 -5.06 -1.94 -4.21
CA GLU A 70 -4.91 -1.92 -5.67
C GLU A 70 -4.17 -3.18 -6.14
N ARG A 71 -4.90 -4.10 -6.79
CA ARG A 71 -4.32 -5.41 -7.18
C ARG A 71 -3.56 -5.37 -8.49
N PHE A 72 -3.93 -4.47 -9.40
CA PHE A 72 -3.31 -4.33 -10.70
C PHE A 72 -2.69 -2.94 -10.81
N GLN A 73 -1.39 -2.89 -11.03
CA GLN A 73 -0.66 -1.64 -11.19
C GLN A 73 0.15 -1.70 -12.48
N PHE A 74 0.21 -0.56 -13.17
CA PHE A 74 0.99 -0.43 -14.39
C PHE A 74 1.68 0.92 -14.47
N SER A 75 2.85 0.94 -15.11
CA SER A 75 3.58 2.17 -15.44
C SER A 75 4.03 2.11 -16.89
N LEU A 76 3.81 3.18 -17.64
CA LEU A 76 4.34 3.36 -18.99
C LEU A 76 5.55 4.30 -18.94
N GLY A 77 6.66 3.86 -19.51
CA GLY A 77 7.86 4.68 -19.66
C GLY A 77 7.59 5.83 -20.62
N GLY A 78 7.59 7.06 -20.09
CA GLY A 78 7.43 8.31 -20.82
C GLY A 78 7.47 9.51 -19.88
N ALA A 79 8.69 9.89 -19.49
CA ALA A 79 9.11 11.07 -18.71
C ALA A 79 8.53 11.25 -17.28
N PHE A 80 9.44 11.46 -16.33
CA PHE A 80 9.16 12.16 -15.07
C PHE A 80 8.84 13.64 -15.35
#